data_AF-W2W3L6-F1
#
_entry.id   AF-W2W3L6-F1
#
_cell.length_a   1.000
_cell.length_b   1.000
_cell.length_c   1.000
_cell.angle_alpha   90.00
_cell.angle_beta   90.00
_cell.angle_gamma   90.00
#
_symmetry.space_group_name_H-M   'P 1'
#
loop_
_entity.id
_entity.type
_entity.pdbx_description
1 polymer ?
#
loop_
_entity_poly.entity_id
_entity_poly.type
_entity_poly.pdbx_seq_one_letter_code
_entity_poly.pdbx_strand_id
1 'polypeptide(L)'
;MEFVKGITSDHDLLELSKRIDVKIDGIYELSEITSPLPKKGSYLILLRTKPGVGHWSAVSDSSYFDSMGVPPPLSLGKLSYFDKQIQGSSDEYCGIYCMLFLHAKQHGKMHLFDRFMDLDIDVI
;
A
#
# COMPACT_ATOMS: atom_id res chain seq x y z
N MET A 1 -11.77 -14.10 -13.44
CA MET A 1 -10.93 -13.51 -12.39
C MET A 1 -11.62 -12.28 -11.87
N GLU A 2 -11.80 -12.21 -10.56
CA GLU A 2 -12.28 -11.01 -9.89
C GLU A 2 -11.05 -10.16 -9.53
N PHE A 3 -10.92 -8.99 -10.16
CA PHE A 3 -9.73 -8.13 -10.02
C PHE A 3 -9.71 -7.32 -8.73
N VAL A 4 -10.87 -7.15 -8.10
CA VAL A 4 -11.03 -6.48 -6.81
C VAL A 4 -11.58 -7.49 -5.85
N LYS A 5 -10.72 -8.02 -4.98
CA LYS A 5 -11.06 -9.00 -3.95
C LYS A 5 -10.31 -8.69 -2.66
N GLY A 6 -10.84 -9.19 -1.54
CA GLY A 6 -10.07 -9.29 -0.30
C GLY A 6 -8.94 -10.31 -0.44
N ILE A 7 -7.88 -10.16 0.35
CA ILE A 7 -6.69 -11.01 0.39
C ILE A 7 -6.07 -11.18 -1.00
N THR A 8 -5.11 -10.32 -1.31
CA THR A 8 -4.40 -10.32 -2.59
C THR A 8 -3.00 -10.88 -2.48
N SER A 9 -2.59 -11.69 -3.46
CA SER A 9 -1.19 -12.03 -3.72
C SER A 9 -0.49 -10.93 -4.55
N ASP A 10 0.84 -10.98 -4.64
CA ASP A 10 1.62 -10.16 -5.57
C ASP A 10 1.18 -10.36 -7.03
N HIS A 11 0.85 -11.59 -7.42
CA HIS A 11 0.29 -11.91 -8.74
C HIS A 11 -1.02 -11.17 -9.00
N ASP A 12 -1.96 -11.19 -8.04
CA ASP A 12 -3.24 -10.48 -8.18
C ASP A 12 -3.03 -8.97 -8.37
N LEU A 13 -2.11 -8.38 -7.60
CA LEU A 13 -1.81 -6.95 -7.68
C LEU A 13 -1.10 -6.57 -8.99
N LEU A 14 -0.22 -7.43 -9.50
CA LEU A 14 0.43 -7.26 -10.81
C LEU A 14 -0.54 -7.40 -12.00
N GLU A 15 -1.55 -8.26 -11.89
CA GLU A 15 -2.60 -8.33 -12.91
C GLU A 15 -3.50 -7.10 -12.88
N LEU A 16 -3.90 -6.66 -11.69
CA LEU A 16 -4.69 -5.44 -11.52
C LEU A 16 -3.92 -4.22 -12.04
N SER A 17 -2.62 -4.11 -11.75
CA SER A 17 -1.80 -2.95 -12.16
C SER A 17 -1.80 -2.74 -13.67
N LYS A 18 -1.72 -3.82 -14.46
CA LYS A 18 -1.83 -3.78 -15.92
C LYS A 18 -3.19 -3.26 -16.38
N ARG A 19 -4.25 -3.58 -15.65
CA ARG A 19 -5.62 -3.20 -16.02
C ARG A 19 -5.92 -1.73 -15.74
N ILE A 20 -5.34 -1.16 -14.69
CA ILE A 20 -5.55 0.22 -14.25
C ILE A 20 -4.39 1.17 -14.61
N ASP A 21 -3.48 0.71 -15.48
CA ASP A 21 -2.31 1.45 -15.95
C ASP A 21 -1.46 2.00 -14.80
N VAL A 22 -1.08 1.11 -13.87
CA VAL A 22 -0.18 1.41 -12.76
C VAL A 22 1.14 0.71 -12.99
N LYS A 23 2.22 1.48 -13.00
CA LYS A 23 3.58 0.96 -12.99
C LYS A 23 3.97 0.54 -11.57
N ILE A 24 4.55 -0.66 -11.43
CA ILE A 24 5.17 -1.12 -10.19
C ILE A 24 6.65 -1.37 -10.50
N ASP A 25 7.53 -0.65 -9.82
CA ASP A 25 8.99 -0.75 -9.98
C ASP A 25 9.59 -1.89 -9.14
N GLY A 26 8.88 -2.34 -8.09
CA GLY A 26 9.28 -3.49 -7.29
C GLY A 26 8.21 -3.93 -6.29
N ILE A 27 8.26 -5.20 -5.92
CA ILE A 27 7.46 -5.79 -4.86
C ILE A 27 8.43 -6.45 -3.90
N TYR A 28 8.29 -6.16 -2.61
CA TYR A 28 9.21 -6.65 -1.58
C TYR A 28 8.44 -7.14 -0.36
N GLU A 29 8.94 -8.17 0.30
CA GLU A 29 8.68 -8.34 1.74
C GLU A 29 9.55 -7.35 2.52
N LEU A 30 9.04 -6.80 3.63
CA LEU A 30 9.79 -5.84 4.45
C LEU A 30 11.19 -6.34 4.85
N SER A 31 11.31 -7.65 5.11
CA SER A 31 12.57 -8.30 5.51
C SER A 31 13.64 -8.29 4.41
N GLU A 32 13.25 -8.15 3.14
CA GLU A 32 14.16 -8.08 1.99
C GLU A 32 14.80 -6.68 1.85
N ILE A 33 14.24 -5.67 2.52
CA ILE A 33 14.66 -4.28 2.43
C ILE A 33 15.76 -4.01 3.45
N THR A 34 16.99 -4.24 3.02
CA THR A 34 18.21 -4.03 3.81
C THR A 34 18.82 -2.64 3.66
N SER A 35 18.31 -1.85 2.70
CA SER A 35 18.72 -0.47 2.46
C SER A 35 17.53 0.36 1.95
N PRO A 36 17.54 1.69 2.11
CA PRO A 36 16.44 2.53 1.66
C PRO A 36 16.14 2.35 0.17
N LEU A 37 14.85 2.22 -0.17
CA LEU A 37 14.40 2.15 -1.55
C LEU A 37 14.76 3.43 -2.32
N PRO A 38 14.90 3.36 -3.66
CA PRO A 38 15.08 4.57 -4.47
C PRO A 38 13.98 5.60 -4.21
N LYS A 39 14.36 6.88 -4.13
CA LYS A 39 13.43 7.98 -3.82
C LYS A 39 12.31 8.14 -4.85
N LYS A 40 12.55 7.70 -6.08
CA LYS A 40 11.60 7.73 -7.19
C LYS A 40 11.20 6.31 -7.55
N GLY A 41 9.91 6.10 -7.77
CA GLY A 41 9.35 4.80 -8.12
C GLY A 41 8.13 4.45 -7.30
N SER A 42 7.46 3.38 -7.71
CA SER A 42 6.27 2.83 -7.08
C SER A 42 6.51 1.41 -6.61
N TYR A 43 6.37 1.15 -5.32
CA TYR A 43 6.71 -0.11 -4.69
C TYR A 43 5.54 -0.64 -3.87
N LEU A 44 5.33 -1.96 -3.90
CA LEU A 44 4.43 -2.64 -2.97
C LEU A 44 5.26 -3.37 -1.92
N ILE A 45 4.97 -3.12 -0.66
CA ILE A 45 5.70 -3.71 0.46
C ILE A 45 4.76 -4.60 1.28
N LEU A 46 5.10 -5.88 1.39
CA LEU A 46 4.40 -6.83 2.23
C LEU A 46 4.97 -6.78 3.65
N LEU A 47 4.15 -6.31 4.58
CA LEU A 47 4.45 -6.25 6.01
C LEU A 47 3.98 -7.55 6.65
N ARG A 48 4.90 -8.46 6.96
CA ARG A 48 4.58 -9.69 7.69
C ARG A 48 4.94 -9.54 9.17
N THR A 49 3.96 -9.80 10.03
CA THR A 49 4.19 -9.96 11.48
C THR A 49 4.41 -11.41 11.87
N LYS A 50 3.87 -12.36 11.09
CA LYS A 50 4.00 -13.81 11.28
C LYS A 50 3.77 -14.57 9.95
N PRO A 51 4.22 -15.83 9.83
CA PRO A 51 3.97 -16.64 8.64
C PRO A 51 2.47 -16.72 8.31
N GLY A 52 2.11 -16.54 7.04
CA GLY A 52 0.72 -16.61 6.57
C GLY A 52 -0.14 -15.37 6.81
N VAL A 53 0.32 -14.40 7.62
CA VAL A 53 -0.37 -13.11 7.82
C VAL A 53 0.51 -11.99 7.28
N GLY A 54 -0.05 -11.22 6.35
CA GLY A 54 0.65 -10.11 5.73
C GLY A 54 -0.31 -8.95 5.47
N HIS A 55 0.22 -7.74 5.59
CA HIS A 55 -0.48 -6.50 5.29
C HIS A 55 0.25 -5.79 4.16
N TRP A 56 -0.48 -5.36 3.12
CA TRP A 56 0.10 -4.62 2.02
C TRP A 56 0.17 -3.13 2.34
N SER A 57 1.32 -2.54 2.06
CA SER A 57 1.55 -1.09 2.03
C SER A 57 2.18 -0.69 0.70
N ALA A 58 2.16 0.61 0.38
CA ALA A 58 2.72 1.12 -0.86
C ALA A 58 3.65 2.31 -0.62
N VAL A 59 4.64 2.46 -1.49
CA VAL A 59 5.51 3.63 -1.56
C VAL A 59 5.45 4.21 -2.97
N SER A 60 5.29 5.53 -3.09
CA SER A 60 5.36 6.26 -4.36
C SER A 60 6.09 7.60 -4.17
N ASP A 61 7.24 7.77 -4.81
CA ASP A 61 8.04 9.02 -4.82
C ASP A 61 8.19 9.65 -3.42
N SER A 62 8.75 8.90 -2.47
CA SER A 62 8.93 9.30 -1.06
C SER A 62 7.64 9.51 -0.24
N SER A 63 6.49 9.11 -0.76
CA SER A 63 5.21 9.01 -0.03
C SER A 63 4.91 7.55 0.31
N TYR A 64 4.57 7.27 1.55
CA TYR A 64 4.16 5.96 2.05
C TYR A 64 2.64 5.94 2.25
N PHE A 65 2.05 4.78 2.01
CA PHE A 65 0.64 4.54 2.20
C PHE A 65 0.41 3.23 2.92
N ASP A 66 -0.38 3.32 3.99
CA ASP A 66 -0.94 2.21 4.72
C ASP A 66 -2.44 2.50 4.88
N SER A 67 -3.31 1.57 4.49
CA SER A 67 -4.75 1.77 4.57
C SER A 67 -5.25 1.92 6.01
N MET A 68 -4.45 1.53 7.01
CA MET A 68 -4.73 1.71 8.43
C MET A 68 -4.17 3.02 9.00
N GLY A 69 -3.59 3.91 8.18
CA GLY A 69 -3.01 5.19 8.65
C GLY A 69 -1.74 5.05 9.47
N VAL A 70 -1.13 3.87 9.51
CA VAL A 70 0.06 3.57 10.31
C VAL A 70 1.31 4.20 9.65
N PRO A 71 2.26 4.77 10.42
CA PRO A 71 3.50 5.29 9.87
C PRO A 71 4.39 4.21 9.24
N PRO A 72 5.30 4.57 8.31
CA PRO A 72 6.21 3.62 7.67
C PRO A 72 7.13 2.93 8.70
N PRO A 73 7.48 1.64 8.50
CA PRO A 73 8.56 1.00 9.23
C PRO A 73 9.88 1.76 9.10
N LEU A 74 10.67 1.80 10.19
CA LEU A 74 11.94 2.53 10.22
C LEU A 74 12.94 2.10 9.13
N SER A 75 12.89 0.83 8.69
CA SER A 75 13.73 0.29 7.62
C SER A 75 13.48 0.94 6.26
N LEU A 76 12.29 1.52 6.04
CA LEU A 76 11.97 2.28 4.82
C LEU A 76 12.51 3.72 4.87
N GLY A 77 13.04 4.15 6.03
CA GLY A 77 13.52 5.51 6.24
C GLY A 77 12.39 6.52 6.47
N LYS A 78 12.72 7.81 6.34
CA LYS A 78 11.78 8.91 6.58
C LYS A 78 10.96 9.21 5.34
N LEU A 79 9.70 8.78 5.33
CA LEU A 79 8.73 9.02 4.25
C LEU A 79 7.58 9.89 4.77
N SER A 80 7.05 10.76 3.92
CA SER A 80 5.73 11.37 4.16
C SER A 80 4.67 10.28 4.08
N TYR A 81 3.62 10.31 4.90
CA TYR A 81 2.60 9.25 4.87
C TYR A 81 1.19 9.80 4.95
N PHE A 82 0.24 9.00 4.46
CA PHE A 82 -1.19 9.22 4.61
C PHE A 82 -1.62 8.70 5.98
N ASP A 83 -2.09 9.60 6.85
CA ASP A 83 -2.32 9.36 8.28
C ASP A 83 -3.77 9.02 8.64
N LYS A 84 -4.70 9.03 7.68
CA LYS A 84 -6.07 8.60 7.91
C LYS A 84 -6.20 7.08 7.85
N GLN A 85 -6.91 6.50 8.81
CA GLN A 85 -7.28 5.10 8.79
C GLN A 85 -8.55 4.94 7.93
N ILE A 86 -8.44 4.27 6.79
CA ILE A 86 -9.57 4.05 5.86
C ILE A 86 -9.98 2.57 5.78
N GLN A 87 -9.33 1.73 6.58
CA GLN A 87 -9.57 0.31 6.70
C GLN A 87 -9.34 -0.13 8.15
N GLY A 88 -10.20 -1.02 8.66
CA GLY A 88 -10.00 -1.67 9.95
C GLY A 88 -8.98 -2.82 9.91
N SER A 89 -8.48 -3.20 11.09
CA SER A 89 -7.44 -4.22 11.25
C SER A 89 -7.86 -5.63 10.83
N SER A 90 -9.16 -5.91 10.84
CA SER A 90 -9.74 -7.21 10.43
C SER A 90 -10.17 -7.25 8.96
N ASP A 91 -10.02 -6.15 8.22
CA ASP A 91 -10.44 -6.08 6.82
C ASP A 91 -9.34 -6.58 5.87
N GLU A 92 -9.75 -6.97 4.67
CA GLU A 92 -8.92 -7.75 3.76
C GLU A 92 -8.47 -6.99 2.49
N TYR A 93 -8.76 -5.69 2.38
CA TYR A 93 -8.62 -4.91 1.15
C TYR A 93 -7.35 -4.05 1.05
N CYS A 94 -6.36 -4.26 1.93
CA CYS A 94 -5.19 -3.38 2.01
C CYS A 94 -4.40 -3.31 0.69
N GLY A 95 -4.31 -4.44 -0.01
CA GLY A 95 -3.69 -4.50 -1.34
C GLY A 95 -4.45 -3.68 -2.39
N ILE A 96 -5.79 -3.70 -2.35
CA ILE A 96 -6.62 -2.89 -3.27
C ILE A 96 -6.46 -1.41 -2.98
N TYR A 97 -6.42 -1.00 -1.70
CA TYR A 97 -6.16 0.39 -1.34
C TYR A 97 -4.77 0.85 -1.76
N CYS A 98 -3.75 -0.02 -1.66
CA CYS A 98 -2.42 0.25 -2.22
C CYS A 98 -2.48 0.54 -3.72
N MET A 99 -3.24 -0.26 -4.48
CA MET A 99 -3.39 -0.05 -5.92
C MET A 99 -4.15 1.25 -6.24
N LEU A 100 -5.17 1.60 -5.46
CA LEU A 100 -5.86 2.88 -5.58
C LEU A 100 -4.91 4.05 -5.31
N PHE A 101 -4.07 3.96 -4.26
CA PHE A 101 -3.07 4.99 -3.94
C PHE A 101 -2.07 5.18 -5.07
N LEU A 102 -1.48 4.09 -5.58
CA LEU A 102 -0.54 4.14 -6.68
C LEU A 102 -1.17 4.71 -7.96
N HIS A 103 -2.40 4.30 -8.29
CA HIS A 103 -3.15 4.88 -9.40
C HIS A 103 -3.37 6.38 -9.21
N ALA A 104 -3.84 6.80 -8.02
CA ALA A 104 -4.09 8.20 -7.73
C ALA A 104 -2.82 9.05 -7.82
N LYS A 105 -1.68 8.55 -7.31
CA LYS A 105 -0.39 9.22 -7.40
C LYS A 105 0.08 9.37 -8.85
N GLN A 106 0.09 8.27 -9.62
CA GLN A 106 0.63 8.27 -10.99
C GLN A 106 -0.23 9.05 -11.98
N HIS A 107 -1.55 9.13 -11.73
CA HIS A 107 -2.50 9.80 -12.63
C HIS A 107 -2.94 11.19 -12.13
N GLY A 108 -2.34 11.72 -11.06
CA GLY A 108 -2.68 13.04 -10.51
C GLY A 108 -4.09 13.12 -9.91
N LYS A 109 -4.62 12.00 -9.41
CA LYS A 109 -5.99 11.85 -8.88
C LYS A 109 -6.04 11.68 -7.35
N MET A 110 -5.12 12.31 -6.62
CA MET A 110 -5.11 12.22 -5.14
C MET A 110 -6.39 12.74 -4.47
N HIS A 111 -7.18 13.59 -5.15
CA HIS A 111 -8.49 14.03 -4.69
C HIS A 111 -9.49 12.88 -4.45
N LEU A 112 -9.24 11.68 -5.01
CA LEU A 112 -10.04 10.49 -4.70
C LEU A 112 -9.99 10.15 -3.21
N PHE A 113 -8.90 10.48 -2.52
CA PHE A 113 -8.72 10.20 -1.10
C PHE A 113 -9.44 11.20 -0.18
N ASP A 114 -9.84 12.37 -0.68
CA ASP A 114 -10.56 13.38 0.09
C ASP A 114 -11.96 12.91 0.53
N ARG A 115 -12.49 11.88 -0.15
CA ARG A 115 -13.80 11.30 0.11
C ARG A 115 -13.81 10.22 1.19
N PHE A 116 -12.65 9.72 1.61
CA PHE A 116 -12.59 8.75 2.69
C PHE A 116 -12.75 9.43 4.04
N MET A 117 -13.53 8.78 4.90
CA MET A 117 -13.65 9.12 6.30
C MET A 117 -12.51 8.45 7.06
N ASP A 118 -11.93 9.19 8.00
CA ASP A 118 -11.01 8.60 8.97
C ASP A 118 -11.84 7.77 9.96
N LEU A 119 -11.54 6.48 10.05
CA LEU A 119 -12.26 5.57 10.92
C LEU A 119 -11.93 5.82 12.40
N ASP A 120 -10.71 6.28 12.71
CA ASP A 120 -10.22 6.56 14.07
C ASP A 120 -10.60 5.44 15.08
N ILE A 121 -10.33 4.19 14.69
CA ILE A 121 -10.56 3.00 15.50
C ILE A 121 -9.23 2.37 15.92
N ASP A 122 -9.23 1.76 17.11
CA ASP A 122 -8.05 1.08 17.64
C ASP A 122 -7.54 0.03 16.64
N VAL A 123 -6.25 0.14 16.30
CA VAL A 123 -5.52 -0.89 15.56
C VAL A 123 -5.08 -1.95 16.58
N ILE A 124 -5.75 -3.10 16.59
CA ILE A 124 -5.53 -4.20 17.55
C ILE A 124 -4.44 -5.15 17.06
#